data_AF-A0A842N454-F1
#
_entry.id   AF-A0A842N454-F1
#
_cell.length_a   1.000
_cell.length_b   1.000
_cell.length_c   1.000
_cell.angle_alpha   90.00
_cell.angle_beta   90.00
_cell.angle_gamma   90.00
#
_symmetry.space_group_name_H-M   'P 1'
#
loop_
_entity.id
_entity.type
_entity.pdbx_description
1 polymer ?
#
loop_
_entity_poly.entity_id
_entity_poly.type
_entity_poly.pdbx_seq_one_letter_code
_entity_poly.pdbx_strand_id
1 'polypeptide(L)'
;LHANVLLTPDITNHTNETGTRHKAAERTAKQAGTFVMAISERRKKVSLYHKNTRYFLKPSDEILRDVSNSLQILEKQREIFDDLNNKLNLLEISSMTSVRDICKLLQRGEMILRIADSIKRNFTELGKVGNIMNMRYKELLKGIERMEENVLRDYSRMSLKKTKTLLSNLSSDGLLDIEAIARLVFEKGLEESSQPKGFRFLSNLTLTQKEVSLIVSSFKGLNEVLEDETNKLEDILKNRASTIKEEIENLRVQILEGKVVF
;
A
#
# COMPACT_ATOMS: atom_id res chain seq x y z
N LEU A 1 -15.92 -41.81 -10.41
CA LEU A 1 -16.03 -41.32 -9.01
C LEU A 1 -16.32 -42.53 -8.11
N HIS A 2 -15.66 -42.65 -6.97
CA HIS A 2 -15.80 -43.80 -6.06
C HIS A 2 -16.11 -43.32 -4.62
N ALA A 3 -16.75 -44.18 -3.83
CA ALA A 3 -17.02 -43.98 -2.41
C ALA A 3 -16.66 -45.26 -1.62
N ASN A 4 -16.40 -45.13 -0.31
CA ASN A 4 -15.99 -46.23 0.56
C ASN A 4 -14.77 -47.05 0.05
N VAL A 5 -13.78 -46.34 -0.50
CA VAL A 5 -12.56 -46.95 -1.03
C VAL A 5 -11.42 -46.91 0.00
N LEU A 6 -10.54 -47.92 -0.09
CA LEU A 6 -9.29 -47.93 0.64
C LEU A 6 -8.18 -47.36 -0.25
N LEU A 7 -7.51 -46.30 0.22
CA LEU A 7 -6.31 -45.78 -0.43
C LEU A 7 -5.09 -46.55 0.08
N THR A 8 -4.38 -47.23 -0.83
CA THR A 8 -3.17 -48.00 -0.53
C THR A 8 -1.94 -47.40 -1.23
N PRO A 9 -1.48 -46.20 -0.84
CA PRO A 9 -0.29 -45.60 -1.43
C PRO A 9 0.98 -46.32 -0.96
N ASP A 10 2.05 -46.20 -1.75
CA ASP A 10 3.34 -46.83 -1.47
C ASP A 10 3.90 -46.35 -0.12
N ILE A 11 4.25 -47.32 0.73
CA ILE A 11 4.76 -47.10 2.08
C ILE A 11 6.17 -46.51 2.10
N THR A 12 6.92 -46.66 0.99
CA THR A 12 8.26 -46.07 0.82
C THR A 12 8.23 -44.55 0.76
N ASN A 13 7.08 -43.96 0.38
CA ASN A 13 6.90 -42.51 0.43
C ASN A 13 6.95 -42.02 1.88
N HIS A 14 7.96 -41.19 2.16
CA HIS A 14 8.16 -40.60 3.48
C HIS A 14 6.94 -39.76 3.89
N THR A 15 6.55 -39.85 5.17
CA THR A 15 5.45 -39.09 5.75
C THR A 15 5.82 -38.59 7.14
N ASN A 16 5.45 -37.34 7.43
CA ASN A 16 5.62 -36.72 8.75
C ASN A 16 4.36 -36.83 9.61
N GLU A 17 3.30 -37.46 9.10
CA GLU A 17 2.02 -37.57 9.77
C GLU A 17 2.01 -38.73 10.76
N THR A 18 1.26 -38.59 11.85
CA THR A 18 1.15 -39.62 12.87
C THR A 18 -0.08 -40.52 12.69
N GLY A 19 -1.20 -39.98 12.19
CA GLY A 19 -2.45 -40.73 12.00
C GLY A 19 -2.55 -41.46 10.65
N THR A 20 -3.10 -42.68 10.63
CA THR A 20 -3.24 -43.51 9.43
C THR A 20 -3.92 -42.78 8.26
N ARG A 21 -5.00 -42.04 8.53
CA ARG A 21 -5.69 -41.21 7.54
C ARG A 21 -4.79 -40.13 6.93
N HIS A 22 -4.02 -39.43 7.75
CA HIS A 22 -3.13 -38.35 7.30
C HIS A 22 -1.90 -38.91 6.57
N LYS A 23 -1.33 -40.03 7.05
CA LYS A 23 -0.25 -40.76 6.37
C LYS A 23 -0.68 -41.19 4.96
N ALA A 24 -1.86 -41.81 4.85
CA ALA A 24 -2.41 -42.21 3.56
C ALA A 24 -2.65 -41.01 2.65
N ALA A 25 -3.19 -39.91 3.19
CA ALA A 25 -3.43 -38.69 2.42
C ALA A 25 -2.13 -38.07 1.87
N GLU A 26 -1.12 -37.87 2.71
CA GLU A 26 0.17 -37.31 2.30
C GLU A 26 0.85 -38.19 1.24
N ARG A 27 0.91 -39.50 1.47
CA ARG A 27 1.53 -40.44 0.52
C ARG A 27 0.78 -40.51 -0.80
N THR A 28 -0.56 -40.51 -0.76
CA THR A 28 -1.38 -40.48 -1.98
C THR A 28 -1.14 -39.20 -2.77
N ALA A 29 -1.08 -38.05 -2.10
CA ALA A 29 -0.81 -36.76 -2.75
C ALA A 29 0.59 -36.71 -3.40
N LYS A 30 1.61 -37.31 -2.77
CA LYS A 30 2.95 -37.45 -3.32
C LYS A 30 2.98 -38.37 -4.53
N GLN A 31 2.43 -39.58 -4.40
CA GLN A 31 2.48 -40.62 -5.43
C GLN A 31 1.64 -40.26 -6.66
N ALA A 32 0.42 -39.74 -6.46
CA ALA A 32 -0.48 -39.41 -7.56
C ALA A 32 -0.30 -37.97 -8.08
N GLY A 33 0.55 -37.16 -7.44
CA GLY A 33 0.80 -35.78 -7.85
C GLY A 33 -0.44 -34.89 -7.84
N THR A 34 -1.43 -35.20 -6.99
CA THR A 34 -2.76 -34.56 -6.95
C THR A 34 -3.10 -34.04 -5.55
N PHE A 35 -4.21 -33.30 -5.45
CA PHE A 35 -4.73 -32.83 -4.18
C PHE A 35 -5.40 -33.96 -3.40
N VAL A 36 -5.07 -34.09 -2.12
CA VAL A 36 -5.75 -35.00 -1.20
C VAL A 36 -6.14 -34.25 0.07
N MET A 37 -7.40 -34.37 0.47
CA MET A 37 -7.93 -33.72 1.67
C MET A 37 -8.13 -34.75 2.78
N ALA A 38 -7.67 -34.46 3.99
CA ALA A 38 -7.89 -35.26 5.18
C ALA A 38 -8.58 -34.44 6.27
N ILE A 39 -9.67 -34.97 6.81
CA ILE A 39 -10.43 -34.35 7.89
C ILE A 39 -10.17 -35.11 9.18
N SER A 40 -9.72 -34.42 10.22
CA SER A 40 -9.58 -34.94 11.58
C SER A 40 -10.78 -34.50 12.41
N GLU A 41 -11.71 -35.41 12.66
CA GLU A 41 -12.91 -35.15 13.45
C GLU A 41 -12.56 -34.70 14.87
N ARG A 42 -11.69 -35.46 15.57
CA ARG A 42 -11.24 -35.13 16.94
C ARG A 42 -10.61 -33.74 17.04
N ARG A 43 -9.86 -33.30 16.03
CA ARG A 43 -9.17 -32.00 16.04
C ARG A 43 -9.95 -30.88 15.35
N LYS A 44 -11.09 -31.20 14.71
CA LYS A 44 -11.83 -30.29 13.81
C LYS A 44 -10.92 -29.58 12.79
N LYS A 45 -9.95 -30.31 12.24
CA LYS A 45 -8.94 -29.78 11.30
C LYS A 45 -9.09 -30.41 9.92
N VAL A 46 -9.02 -29.58 8.89
CA VAL A 46 -8.92 -30.02 7.50
C VAL A 46 -7.51 -29.77 7.00
N SER A 47 -6.85 -30.82 6.51
CA SER A 47 -5.51 -30.75 5.92
C SER A 47 -5.60 -31.01 4.42
N LEU A 48 -4.98 -30.16 3.63
CA LEU A 48 -4.82 -30.31 2.19
C LEU A 48 -3.37 -30.68 1.90
N TYR A 49 -3.18 -31.75 1.13
CA TYR A 49 -1.88 -32.23 0.68
C TYR A 49 -1.79 -32.10 -0.84
N HIS A 50 -0.65 -31.64 -1.34
CA HIS A 50 -0.35 -31.61 -2.76
C HIS A 50 1.15 -31.75 -2.97
N LYS A 51 1.58 -32.83 -3.63
CA LYS A 51 3.00 -33.21 -3.74
C LYS A 51 3.64 -33.21 -2.34
N ASN A 52 4.69 -32.41 -2.14
CA ASN A 52 5.41 -32.30 -0.88
C ASN A 52 4.88 -31.19 0.05
N THR A 53 3.81 -30.50 -0.35
CA THR A 53 3.25 -29.38 0.41
C THR A 53 2.06 -29.85 1.23
N ARG A 54 2.00 -29.36 2.47
CA ARG A 54 0.88 -29.52 3.39
C ARG A 54 0.33 -28.14 3.75
N TYR A 55 -0.98 -28.00 3.69
CA TYR A 55 -1.70 -26.81 4.12
C TYR A 55 -2.80 -27.16 5.11
N PHE A 56 -2.94 -26.38 6.18
CA PHE A 56 -4.06 -26.51 7.12
C PHE A 56 -5.09 -25.46 6.79
N LEU A 57 -6.31 -25.88 6.43
CA LEU A 57 -7.40 -24.95 6.28
C LEU A 57 -7.85 -24.50 7.66
N LYS A 58 -7.72 -23.20 7.91
CA LYS A 58 -8.26 -22.58 9.12
C LYS A 58 -9.80 -22.54 9.03
N PRO A 59 -10.51 -22.67 10.17
CA PRO A 59 -11.93 -22.38 10.24
C PRO A 59 -12.23 -20.95 9.77
N SER A 60 -13.31 -20.74 9.01
CA SER A 60 -13.66 -19.42 8.48
C SER A 60 -13.86 -18.37 9.58
N ASP A 61 -14.36 -18.77 10.75
CA ASP A 61 -14.55 -17.88 11.90
C ASP A 61 -13.22 -17.40 12.50
N GLU A 62 -12.18 -18.24 12.49
CA GLU A 62 -10.84 -17.85 12.90
C GLU A 62 -10.26 -16.81 11.93
N ILE A 63 -10.34 -17.08 10.63
CA ILE A 63 -9.85 -16.15 9.60
C ILE A 63 -10.63 -14.83 9.65
N LEU A 64 -11.95 -14.86 9.87
CA LEU A 64 -12.77 -13.65 9.98
C LEU A 64 -12.36 -12.78 11.17
N ARG A 65 -12.06 -13.39 12.33
CA ARG A 65 -11.56 -12.66 13.50
C ARG A 65 -10.20 -12.02 13.22
N ASP A 66 -9.27 -12.76 12.60
CA ASP A 66 -7.95 -12.26 12.23
C ASP A 66 -8.05 -11.07 11.26
N VAL A 67 -8.91 -11.18 10.24
CA VAL A 67 -9.18 -10.10 9.27
C VAL A 67 -9.82 -8.89 9.94
N SER A 68 -10.80 -9.10 10.83
CA SER A 68 -11.46 -8.00 11.54
C SER A 68 -10.48 -7.19 12.39
N ASN A 69 -9.61 -7.86 13.14
CA ASN A 69 -8.58 -7.21 13.96
C ASN A 69 -7.60 -6.43 13.08
N SER A 70 -7.15 -7.03 11.98
CA SER A 70 -6.19 -6.41 11.06
C SER A 70 -6.78 -5.21 10.33
N LEU A 71 -8.06 -5.28 9.95
CA LEU A 71 -8.78 -4.15 9.35
C LEU A 71 -8.92 -2.98 10.33
N GLN A 72 -9.22 -3.24 11.59
CA GLN A 72 -9.30 -2.17 12.60
C GLN A 72 -7.94 -1.44 12.75
N ILE A 73 -6.83 -2.17 12.71
CA ILE A 73 -5.49 -1.56 12.73
C ILE A 73 -5.26 -0.75 11.46
N LEU A 74 -5.62 -1.29 10.29
CA LEU A 74 -5.51 -0.62 9.01
C LEU A 74 -6.29 0.71 8.98
N GLU A 75 -7.50 0.72 9.52
CA GLU A 75 -8.32 1.93 9.67
C GLU A 75 -7.65 2.99 10.51
N LYS A 76 -7.15 2.60 11.68
CA LYS A 76 -6.43 3.53 12.55
C LYS A 76 -5.18 4.09 11.87
N GLN A 77 -4.45 3.27 11.11
CA GLN A 77 -3.31 3.77 10.34
C GLN A 77 -3.75 4.72 9.22
N ARG A 78 -4.87 4.43 8.56
CA ARG A 78 -5.46 5.28 7.51
C ARG A 78 -5.86 6.66 8.05
N GLU A 79 -6.52 6.71 9.20
CA GLU A 79 -6.87 7.97 9.87
C GLU A 79 -5.63 8.83 10.14
N ILE A 80 -4.58 8.22 10.72
CA ILE A 80 -3.31 8.92 10.99
C ILE A 80 -2.64 9.38 9.68
N PHE A 81 -2.69 8.56 8.63
CA PHE A 81 -2.14 8.91 7.33
C PHE A 81 -2.87 10.12 6.74
N ASP A 82 -4.20 10.13 6.78
CA ASP A 82 -5.02 11.24 6.28
C ASP A 82 -4.74 12.53 7.07
N ASP A 83 -4.63 12.46 8.40
CA ASP A 83 -4.25 13.62 9.23
C ASP A 83 -2.87 14.17 8.88
N LEU A 84 -1.87 13.30 8.68
CA LEU A 84 -0.53 13.71 8.27
C LEU A 84 -0.52 14.32 6.87
N ASN A 85 -1.33 13.78 5.96
CA ASN A 85 -1.46 14.29 4.61
C ASN A 85 -2.09 15.69 4.60
N ASN A 86 -3.11 15.92 5.44
CA ASN A 86 -3.73 17.23 5.65
C ASN A 86 -2.72 18.25 6.16
N LYS A 87 -1.95 17.83 7.16
CA LYS A 87 -0.88 18.66 7.71
C LYS A 87 0.16 18.99 6.65
N LEU A 88 0.56 18.01 5.83
CA LEU A 88 1.54 18.24 4.76
C LEU A 88 1.00 19.20 3.69
N ASN A 89 -0.28 19.11 3.31
CA ASN A 89 -0.90 20.06 2.37
C ASN A 89 -0.80 21.51 2.88
N LEU A 90 -1.10 21.74 4.16
CA LEU A 90 -0.95 23.07 4.78
C LEU A 90 0.50 23.55 4.80
N LEU A 91 1.44 22.67 5.17
CA LEU A 91 2.87 22.99 5.22
C LEU A 91 3.46 23.28 3.85
N GLU A 92 2.93 22.68 2.79
CA GLU A 92 3.37 22.92 1.41
C GLU A 92 2.94 24.29 0.92
N ILE A 93 1.66 24.65 1.10
CA ILE A 93 1.15 25.96 0.69
C ILE A 93 1.79 27.09 1.50
N SER A 94 2.11 26.85 2.77
CA SER A 94 2.82 27.80 3.62
C SER A 94 4.34 27.80 3.45
N SER A 95 4.90 26.93 2.60
CA SER A 95 6.36 26.78 2.41
C SER A 95 7.15 26.40 3.66
N MET A 96 6.50 25.74 4.64
CA MET A 96 7.09 25.37 5.94
C MET A 96 7.34 23.86 6.06
N THR A 97 7.48 23.15 4.94
CA THR A 97 7.64 21.70 4.95
C THR A 97 9.05 21.28 5.41
N SER A 98 9.09 20.30 6.32
CA SER A 98 10.32 19.66 6.80
C SER A 98 10.47 18.23 6.29
N VAL A 99 11.70 17.71 6.23
CA VAL A 99 11.98 16.29 5.91
C VAL A 99 11.26 15.36 6.90
N ARG A 100 11.12 15.77 8.17
CA ARG A 100 10.38 15.03 9.20
C ARG A 100 8.91 14.81 8.83
N ASP A 101 8.22 15.84 8.35
CA ASP A 101 6.79 15.72 8.00
C ASP A 101 6.60 14.77 6.82
N ILE A 102 7.48 14.86 5.82
CA ILE A 102 7.49 13.97 4.64
C ILE A 102 7.76 12.51 5.05
N CYS A 103 8.77 12.28 5.88
CA CYS A 103 9.14 10.94 6.30
C CYS A 103 8.04 10.28 7.16
N LYS A 104 7.34 11.06 7.99
CA LYS A 104 6.18 10.55 8.77
C LYS A 104 5.06 10.07 7.85
N LEU A 105 4.73 10.82 6.81
CA LEU A 105 3.69 10.43 5.87
C LEU A 105 4.08 9.15 5.10
N LEU A 106 5.30 9.09 4.57
CA LEU A 106 5.81 7.91 3.86
C LEU A 106 5.89 6.67 4.76
N GLN A 107 6.34 6.84 6.01
CA GLN A 107 6.34 5.77 7.01
C GLN A 107 4.93 5.18 7.17
N ARG A 108 3.90 6.02 7.33
CA ARG A 108 2.52 5.55 7.51
C ARG A 108 1.97 4.88 6.26
N GLY A 109 2.25 5.42 5.07
CA GLY A 109 1.87 4.81 3.80
C GLY A 109 2.43 3.39 3.66
N GLU A 110 3.74 3.23 3.87
CA GLU A 110 4.42 1.94 3.81
C GLU A 110 3.91 0.96 4.88
N MET A 111 3.63 1.42 6.10
CA MET A 111 3.00 0.59 7.14
C MET A 111 1.63 0.06 6.71
N ILE A 112 0.81 0.90 6.09
CA ILE A 112 -0.50 0.51 5.56
C ILE A 112 -0.35 -0.55 4.48
N LEU A 113 0.57 -0.37 3.52
CA LEU A 113 0.80 -1.33 2.44
C LEU A 113 1.26 -2.70 2.98
N ARG A 114 2.12 -2.73 4.00
CA ARG A 114 2.56 -3.99 4.64
C ARG A 114 1.43 -4.71 5.37
N ILE A 115 0.62 -3.98 6.12
CA ILE A 115 -0.57 -4.55 6.77
C ILE A 115 -1.51 -5.09 5.70
N ALA A 116 -1.73 -4.33 4.62
CA ALA A 116 -2.61 -4.72 3.54
C ALA A 116 -2.20 -6.06 2.89
N ASP A 117 -0.92 -6.19 2.54
CA ASP A 117 -0.37 -7.41 1.96
C ASP A 117 -0.50 -8.63 2.89
N SER A 118 -0.42 -8.41 4.20
CA SER A 118 -0.64 -9.49 5.18
C SER A 118 -2.09 -10.00 5.19
N ILE A 119 -3.06 -9.10 5.02
CA ILE A 119 -4.51 -9.43 5.03
C ILE A 119 -4.93 -10.10 3.71
N LYS A 120 -4.29 -9.77 2.60
CA LYS A 120 -4.63 -10.25 1.25
C LYS A 120 -4.75 -11.78 1.15
N ARG A 121 -3.89 -12.51 1.86
CA ARG A 121 -3.94 -13.99 1.89
C ARG A 121 -5.22 -14.51 2.54
N ASN A 122 -5.66 -13.89 3.62
CA ASN A 122 -6.88 -14.28 4.34
C ASN A 122 -8.14 -14.13 3.48
N PHE A 123 -8.22 -13.11 2.61
CA PHE A 123 -9.35 -12.98 1.68
C PHE A 123 -9.39 -14.09 0.63
N THR A 124 -8.22 -14.60 0.23
CA THR A 124 -8.15 -15.73 -0.69
C THR A 124 -8.73 -16.99 -0.05
N GLU A 125 -8.49 -17.20 1.24
CA GLU A 125 -9.04 -18.33 2.00
C GLU A 125 -10.52 -18.18 2.36
N LEU A 126 -10.98 -16.96 2.69
CA LEU A 126 -12.39 -16.70 2.99
C LEU A 126 -13.30 -16.84 1.76
N GLY A 127 -12.76 -16.58 0.56
CA GLY A 127 -13.54 -16.57 -0.67
C GLY A 127 -14.75 -15.65 -0.56
N LYS A 128 -15.94 -16.17 -0.92
CA LYS A 128 -17.18 -15.38 -0.93
C LYS A 128 -17.62 -14.86 0.45
N VAL A 129 -17.26 -15.57 1.53
CA VAL A 129 -17.64 -15.20 2.90
C VAL A 129 -17.00 -13.86 3.30
N GLY A 130 -15.83 -13.54 2.75
CA GLY A 130 -15.09 -12.32 3.05
C GLY A 130 -15.47 -11.10 2.19
N ASN A 131 -16.48 -11.17 1.32
CA ASN A 131 -16.74 -10.14 0.31
C ASN A 131 -16.96 -8.73 0.90
N ILE A 132 -17.75 -8.60 1.96
CA ILE A 132 -18.04 -7.30 2.60
C ILE A 132 -16.76 -6.71 3.20
N MET A 133 -15.98 -7.53 3.91
CA MET A 133 -14.70 -7.11 4.49
C MET A 133 -13.66 -6.75 3.41
N ASN A 134 -13.69 -7.42 2.26
CA ASN A 134 -12.83 -7.12 1.12
C ASN A 134 -13.20 -5.79 0.44
N MET A 135 -14.50 -5.41 0.41
CA MET A 135 -14.91 -4.09 -0.06
C MET A 135 -14.34 -2.99 0.85
N ARG A 136 -14.49 -3.14 2.17
CA ARG A 136 -13.93 -2.23 3.18
C ARG A 136 -12.40 -2.13 3.07
N TYR A 137 -11.72 -3.26 2.93
CA TYR A 137 -10.28 -3.31 2.67
C TYR A 137 -9.86 -2.47 1.46
N LYS A 138 -10.54 -2.62 0.32
CA LYS A 138 -10.22 -1.87 -0.90
C LYS A 138 -10.46 -0.37 -0.75
N GLU A 139 -11.50 0.01 -0.02
CA GLU A 139 -11.81 1.40 0.27
C GLU A 139 -10.70 2.07 1.08
N LEU A 140 -10.20 1.39 2.12
CA LEU A 140 -9.11 1.91 2.97
C LEU A 140 -7.79 2.11 2.22
N LEU A 141 -7.54 1.34 1.17
CA LEU A 141 -6.32 1.45 0.37
C LEU A 141 -6.43 2.43 -0.80
N LYS A 142 -7.64 2.95 -1.05
CA LYS A 142 -7.89 3.80 -2.20
C LYS A 142 -7.00 5.04 -2.14
N GLY A 143 -6.18 5.22 -3.18
CA GLY A 143 -5.36 6.41 -3.36
C GLY A 143 -4.03 6.42 -2.61
N ILE A 144 -3.78 5.53 -1.65
CA ILE A 144 -2.54 5.53 -0.84
C ILE A 144 -1.29 5.44 -1.70
N GLU A 145 -1.21 4.43 -2.57
CA GLU A 145 -0.04 4.24 -3.42
C GLU A 145 0.21 5.46 -4.32
N ARG A 146 -0.86 6.08 -4.85
CA ARG A 146 -0.74 7.27 -5.68
C ARG A 146 -0.25 8.48 -4.88
N MET A 147 -0.77 8.68 -3.68
CA MET A 147 -0.34 9.76 -2.78
C MET A 147 1.14 9.59 -2.42
N GLU A 148 1.55 8.39 -2.03
CA GLU A 148 2.94 8.07 -1.72
C GLU A 148 3.85 8.32 -2.93
N GLU A 149 3.46 7.86 -4.12
CA GLU A 149 4.22 8.09 -5.34
C GLU A 149 4.37 9.58 -5.68
N ASN A 150 3.32 10.38 -5.48
CA ASN A 150 3.38 11.82 -5.69
C ASN A 150 4.31 12.51 -4.69
N VAL A 151 4.27 12.14 -3.40
CA VAL A 151 5.19 12.64 -2.37
C VAL A 151 6.65 12.29 -2.75
N LEU A 152 6.89 11.05 -3.18
CA LEU A 152 8.23 10.64 -3.62
C LEU A 152 8.70 11.42 -4.84
N ARG A 153 7.83 11.70 -5.82
CA ARG A 153 8.18 12.51 -6.99
C ARG A 153 8.55 13.93 -6.61
N ASP A 154 7.83 14.52 -5.65
CA ASP A 154 8.06 15.88 -5.18
C ASP A 154 9.36 16.03 -4.41
N TYR A 155 9.65 15.11 -3.49
CA TYR A 155 10.73 15.30 -2.53
C TYR A 155 11.99 14.48 -2.79
N SER A 156 11.89 13.34 -3.49
CA SER A 156 13.05 12.50 -3.75
C SER A 156 13.89 13.07 -4.89
N ARG A 157 15.21 12.98 -4.74
CA ARG A 157 16.19 13.20 -5.82
C ARG A 157 16.35 11.97 -6.71
N MET A 158 16.00 10.80 -6.19
CA MET A 158 16.16 9.51 -6.85
C MET A 158 14.94 9.21 -7.72
N SER A 159 15.08 8.25 -8.64
CA SER A 159 13.94 7.80 -9.44
C SER A 159 12.90 7.10 -8.55
N LEU A 160 11.62 7.32 -8.86
CA LEU A 160 10.49 6.74 -8.12
C LEU A 160 10.65 5.23 -7.88
N LYS A 161 11.08 4.50 -8.92
CA LYS A 161 11.31 3.05 -8.84
C LYS A 161 12.38 2.70 -7.81
N LYS A 162 13.49 3.44 -7.78
CA LYS A 162 14.59 3.17 -6.84
C LYS A 162 14.16 3.46 -5.41
N THR A 163 13.45 4.57 -5.19
CA THR A 163 12.98 4.98 -3.87
C THR A 163 11.92 4.04 -3.32
N LYS A 164 10.94 3.64 -4.14
CA LYS A 164 9.91 2.65 -3.75
C LYS A 164 10.54 1.31 -3.37
N THR A 165 11.56 0.87 -4.12
CA THR A 165 12.30 -0.37 -3.80
C THR A 165 13.05 -0.26 -2.48
N LEU A 166 13.62 0.91 -2.17
CA LEU A 166 14.31 1.12 -0.89
C LEU A 166 13.34 1.06 0.29
N LEU A 167 12.19 1.74 0.18
CA LEU A 167 11.15 1.73 1.22
C LEU A 167 10.58 0.32 1.45
N SER A 168 10.24 -0.40 0.38
CA SER A 168 9.68 -1.75 0.48
C SER A 168 10.66 -2.76 1.11
N ASN A 169 11.97 -2.52 0.96
CA ASN A 169 13.01 -3.40 1.49
C ASN A 169 13.44 -3.07 2.92
N LEU A 170 12.92 -1.99 3.52
CA LEU A 170 13.20 -1.68 4.93
C LEU A 170 12.72 -2.82 5.83
N SER A 171 13.49 -3.15 6.88
CA SER A 171 12.98 -4.00 7.95
C SER A 171 11.85 -3.29 8.71
N SER A 172 11.04 -4.03 9.46
CA SER A 172 10.00 -3.42 10.30
C SER A 172 10.59 -2.41 11.30
N ASP A 173 11.75 -2.70 11.87
CA ASP A 173 12.45 -1.78 12.79
C ASP A 173 13.00 -0.56 12.06
N GLY A 174 13.59 -0.76 10.87
CA GLY A 174 14.09 0.33 10.04
C GLY A 174 12.97 1.25 9.54
N LEU A 175 11.77 0.72 9.33
CA LEU A 175 10.58 1.52 8.99
C LEU A 175 10.14 2.40 10.16
N LEU A 176 10.27 1.93 11.41
CA LEU A 176 9.91 2.72 12.60
C LEU A 176 10.89 3.88 12.86
N ASP A 177 12.13 3.75 12.40
CA ASP A 177 13.15 4.79 12.47
C ASP A 177 12.98 5.83 11.34
N ILE A 178 12.40 6.97 11.67
CA ILE A 178 12.20 8.09 10.74
C ILE A 178 13.55 8.66 10.25
N GLU A 179 14.61 8.60 11.06
CA GLU A 179 15.94 9.05 10.64
C GLU A 179 16.57 8.13 9.61
N ALA A 180 16.27 6.83 9.66
CA ALA A 180 16.70 5.90 8.62
C ALA A 180 16.04 6.24 7.28
N ILE A 181 14.74 6.53 7.28
CA ILE A 181 14.01 6.95 6.07
C ILE A 181 14.60 8.24 5.52
N ALA A 182 14.82 9.25 6.38
CA ALA A 182 15.39 10.54 5.97
C ALA A 182 16.76 10.40 5.31
N ARG A 183 17.65 9.60 5.91
CA ARG A 183 18.99 9.35 5.37
C ARG A 183 18.97 8.53 4.08
N LEU A 184 18.15 7.48 4.02
CA LEU A 184 18.12 6.56 2.88
C LEU A 184 17.43 7.13 1.64
N VAL A 185 16.37 7.91 1.85
CA VAL A 185 15.51 8.40 0.75
C VAL A 185 15.86 9.83 0.34
N PHE A 186 16.20 10.69 1.31
CA PHE A 186 16.39 12.12 1.07
C PHE A 186 17.83 12.58 1.24
N GLU A 187 18.71 11.77 1.86
CA GLU A 187 20.09 12.12 2.18
C GLU A 187 20.19 13.45 2.97
N LYS A 188 19.21 13.69 3.85
CA LYS A 188 19.03 14.91 4.64
C LYS A 188 18.72 14.63 6.10
N GLY A 189 18.97 15.60 6.97
CA GLY A 189 18.49 15.65 8.35
C GLY A 189 17.00 15.96 8.45
N LEU A 190 16.38 15.59 9.58
CA LEU A 190 14.94 15.70 9.79
C LEU A 190 14.41 17.13 9.81
N GLU A 191 15.19 18.07 10.35
CA GLU A 191 14.80 19.48 10.51
C GLU A 191 15.13 20.33 9.27
N GLU A 192 15.72 19.73 8.23
CA GLU A 192 15.96 20.45 6.99
C GLU A 192 14.65 20.80 6.29
N SER A 193 14.56 22.03 5.81
CA SER A 193 13.45 22.46 4.96
C SER A 193 13.52 21.77 3.59
N SER A 194 12.37 21.43 3.05
CA SER A 194 12.26 20.89 1.70
C SER A 194 11.04 21.46 1.00
N GLN A 195 11.20 21.91 -0.24
CA GLN A 195 10.10 22.39 -1.06
C GLN A 195 9.60 21.29 -2.01
N PRO A 196 8.28 21.16 -2.22
CA PRO A 196 7.74 20.25 -3.22
C PRO A 196 8.00 20.77 -4.63
N LYS A 197 8.20 19.84 -5.57
CA LYS A 197 8.28 20.19 -7.00
C LYS A 197 6.91 20.57 -7.59
N GLY A 198 5.81 20.06 -7.03
CA GLY A 198 4.43 20.41 -7.38
C GLY A 198 3.60 19.26 -7.96
N PHE A 199 4.13 18.05 -8.11
CA PHE A 199 3.41 16.89 -8.64
C PHE A 199 2.14 16.58 -7.85
N ARG A 200 2.19 16.59 -6.51
CA ARG A 200 1.01 16.27 -5.69
C ARG A 200 -0.11 17.29 -5.92
N PHE A 201 0.18 18.58 -5.75
CA PHE A 201 -0.76 19.67 -5.93
C PHE A 201 -1.36 19.70 -7.35
N LEU A 202 -0.51 19.69 -8.38
CA LEU A 202 -0.93 19.77 -9.78
C LEU A 202 -1.74 18.55 -10.24
N SER A 203 -1.55 17.38 -9.62
CA SER A 203 -2.28 16.16 -9.99
C SER A 203 -3.77 16.17 -9.62
N ASN A 204 -4.22 17.18 -8.87
CA ASN A 204 -5.62 17.40 -8.51
C ASN A 204 -6.33 18.41 -9.41
N LEU A 205 -5.59 19.08 -10.30
CA LEU A 205 -6.12 20.00 -11.28
C LEU A 205 -6.56 19.24 -12.54
N THR A 206 -7.24 19.92 -13.46
CA THR A 206 -7.66 19.34 -14.75
C THR A 206 -6.49 19.18 -15.75
N LEU A 207 -5.30 18.80 -15.28
CA LEU A 207 -4.08 18.65 -16.06
C LEU A 207 -3.81 17.19 -16.45
N THR A 208 -3.27 16.99 -17.64
CA THR A 208 -2.73 15.69 -18.06
C THR A 208 -1.36 15.44 -17.42
N GLN A 209 -0.97 14.17 -17.26
CA GLN A 209 0.34 13.79 -16.71
C GLN A 209 1.52 14.41 -17.48
N LYS A 210 1.36 14.65 -18.80
CA LYS A 210 2.37 15.32 -19.64
C LYS A 210 2.49 16.80 -19.29
N GLU A 211 1.36 17.49 -19.16
CA GLU A 211 1.32 18.90 -18.76
C GLU A 211 1.91 19.09 -17.36
N VAL A 212 1.54 18.25 -16.39
CA VAL A 212 2.13 18.29 -15.03
C VAL A 212 3.65 18.14 -15.09
N SER A 213 4.15 17.17 -15.87
CA SER A 213 5.59 16.94 -15.99
C SER A 213 6.31 18.13 -16.64
N LEU A 214 5.70 18.77 -17.65
CA LEU A 214 6.25 19.95 -18.30
C LEU A 214 6.31 21.14 -17.33
N ILE A 215 5.22 21.42 -16.62
CA ILE A 215 5.15 22.50 -15.61
C ILE A 215 6.24 22.25 -14.55
N VAL A 216 6.28 21.07 -13.95
CA VAL A 216 7.30 20.78 -12.94
C VAL A 216 8.74 20.87 -13.48
N SER A 217 8.97 20.64 -14.77
CA SER A 217 10.30 20.83 -15.37
C SER A 217 10.65 22.29 -15.67
N SER A 218 9.65 23.15 -15.88
CA SER A 218 9.83 24.57 -16.21
C SER A 218 9.90 25.48 -14.97
N PHE A 219 9.39 25.00 -13.84
CA PHE A 219 9.36 25.70 -12.55
C PHE A 219 10.31 25.02 -11.55
N LYS A 220 10.96 25.79 -10.67
CA LYS A 220 11.93 25.25 -9.69
C LYS A 220 11.26 24.63 -8.45
N GLY A 221 9.97 24.86 -8.26
CA GLY A 221 9.19 24.32 -7.15
C GLY A 221 7.75 24.85 -7.15
N LEU A 222 6.93 24.33 -6.26
CA LEU A 222 5.51 24.69 -6.18
C LEU A 222 5.29 26.20 -5.96
N ASN A 223 6.12 26.86 -5.14
CA ASN A 223 5.97 28.28 -4.86
C ASN A 223 6.05 29.15 -6.12
N GLU A 224 6.98 28.85 -7.02
CA GLU A 224 7.11 29.57 -8.29
C GLU A 224 5.89 29.33 -9.19
N VAL A 225 5.27 28.15 -9.11
CA VAL A 225 4.02 27.84 -9.82
C VAL A 225 2.84 28.62 -9.25
N LEU A 226 2.79 28.82 -7.93
CA LEU A 226 1.72 29.57 -7.26
C LEU A 226 1.81 31.08 -7.53
N GLU A 227 3.02 31.62 -7.63
CA GLU A 227 3.22 33.05 -7.91
C GLU A 227 3.13 33.38 -9.41
N ASP A 228 3.54 32.46 -10.29
CA ASP A 228 3.59 32.58 -11.77
C ASP A 228 3.94 33.99 -12.30
N GLU A 229 5.00 34.60 -11.78
CA GLU A 229 5.40 35.97 -12.15
C GLU A 229 5.83 36.11 -13.63
N THR A 230 6.12 34.99 -14.30
CA THR A 230 6.76 34.97 -15.63
C THR A 230 5.82 34.53 -16.76
N ASN A 231 4.52 34.36 -16.49
CA ASN A 231 3.52 33.84 -17.45
C ASN A 231 3.92 32.52 -18.14
N LYS A 232 4.82 31.73 -17.53
CA LYS A 232 5.28 30.45 -18.09
C LYS A 232 4.13 29.45 -18.23
N LEU A 233 3.08 29.57 -17.41
CA LEU A 233 1.87 28.74 -17.56
C LEU A 233 1.15 29.03 -18.89
N GLU A 234 1.17 30.27 -19.38
CA GLU A 234 0.57 30.65 -20.66
C GLU A 234 1.30 30.02 -21.85
N ASP A 235 2.63 29.97 -21.80
CA ASP A 235 3.43 29.33 -22.84
C ASP A 235 3.14 27.82 -22.96
N ILE A 236 2.90 27.15 -21.83
CA ILE A 236 2.68 25.70 -21.77
C ILE A 236 1.22 25.35 -22.11
N LEU A 237 0.26 26.05 -21.52
CA LEU A 237 -1.17 25.70 -21.56
C LEU A 237 -1.99 26.53 -22.55
N LYS A 238 -1.42 27.62 -23.09
CA LYS A 238 -2.04 28.54 -24.04
C LYS A 238 -3.41 28.99 -23.53
N ASN A 239 -4.47 28.70 -24.27
CA ASN A 239 -5.85 29.12 -23.98
C ASN A 239 -6.40 28.55 -22.66
N ARG A 240 -5.80 27.50 -22.09
CA ARG A 240 -6.23 26.88 -20.83
C ARG A 240 -5.58 27.49 -19.58
N ALA A 241 -4.58 28.35 -19.75
CA ALA A 241 -3.80 28.87 -18.63
C ALA A 241 -4.65 29.67 -17.64
N SER A 242 -5.60 30.48 -18.11
CA SER A 242 -6.50 31.26 -17.24
C SER A 242 -7.38 30.37 -16.37
N THR A 243 -8.00 29.35 -16.95
CA THR A 243 -8.82 28.37 -16.22
C THR A 243 -8.00 27.62 -15.17
N ILE A 244 -6.78 27.20 -15.52
CA ILE A 244 -5.91 26.49 -14.58
C ILE A 244 -5.40 27.41 -13.46
N LYS A 245 -5.09 28.68 -13.75
CA LYS A 245 -4.75 29.68 -12.71
C LYS A 245 -5.88 29.85 -11.70
N GLU A 246 -7.13 29.90 -12.17
CA GLU A 246 -8.30 29.96 -11.30
C GLU A 246 -8.47 28.67 -10.47
N GLU A 247 -8.26 27.49 -11.06
CA GLU A 247 -8.26 26.21 -10.32
C GLU A 247 -7.16 26.16 -9.24
N ILE A 248 -5.95 26.67 -9.55
CA ILE A 248 -4.83 26.75 -8.61
C ILE A 248 -5.21 27.61 -7.40
N GLU A 249 -5.70 28.82 -7.62
CA GLU A 249 -6.07 29.74 -6.54
C GLU A 249 -7.23 29.19 -5.70
N ASN A 250 -8.26 28.63 -6.35
CA ASN A 250 -9.37 27.99 -5.65
C ASN A 250 -8.89 26.83 -4.76
N LEU A 251 -8.02 25.96 -5.29
CA LEU A 251 -7.48 24.83 -4.53
C LEU A 251 -6.63 25.31 -3.37
N ARG A 252 -5.80 26.33 -3.59
CA ARG A 252 -4.97 26.95 -2.56
C ARG A 252 -5.80 27.50 -1.40
N VAL A 253 -6.85 28.26 -1.70
CA VAL A 253 -7.78 28.80 -0.69
C VAL A 253 -8.46 27.67 0.08
N GLN A 254 -8.95 26.65 -0.61
CA GLN A 254 -9.61 25.51 0.03
C GLN A 254 -8.69 24.74 0.98
N ILE A 255 -7.40 24.59 0.66
CA ILE A 255 -6.41 23.97 1.55
C ILE A 255 -6.21 24.84 2.78
N LEU A 256 -6.03 26.16 2.62
CA LEU A 256 -5.83 27.09 3.73
C LEU A 256 -7.05 27.15 4.67
N GLU A 257 -8.26 26.98 4.14
CA GLU A 257 -9.50 26.87 4.92
C GLU A 257 -9.73 25.47 5.52
N GLY A 258 -8.87 24.49 5.22
CA GLY A 258 -8.99 23.11 5.68
C GLY A 258 -10.15 22.33 5.05
N LYS A 259 -10.69 22.80 3.92
CA LYS A 259 -11.85 22.21 3.24
C LYS A 259 -11.49 21.08 2.27
N VAL A 260 -10.25 21.02 1.78
CA VAL A 260 -9.82 20.04 0.78
C VAL A 260 -8.56 19.29 1.18
N VAL A 261 -8.60 17.99 0.91
CA VAL A 261 -7.57 17.00 1.18
C VAL A 261 -7.42 16.14 -0.06
N PHE A 262 -6.18 15.92 -0.50
CA PHE A 262 -5.86 15.09 -1.67
C PHE A 262 -4.61 14.25 -1.48
#